data_AF-A0AAW1H271-F1
#
_entry.id   AF-A0AAW1H271-F1
#
_cell.length_a   1.000
_cell.length_b   1.000
_cell.length_c   1.000
_cell.angle_alpha   90.00
_cell.angle_beta   90.00
_cell.angle_gamma   90.00
#
_symmetry.space_group_name_H-M   'P 1'
#
loop_
_entity.id
_entity.type
_entity.pdbx_description
1 polymer ?
#
loop_
_entity_poly.entity_id
_entity_poly.type
_entity_poly.pdbx_seq_one_letter_code
_entity_poly.pdbx_strand_id
1 'polypeptide(L)' 'MVANISHGIINLGTKKGDVTLILAPNSMHYPIIFLSIIAAGAIATTFNPVYTVS' A
#
# COMPACT_ATOMS: atom_id res chain seq x y z
N MET A 1 8.94 -8.01 8.89
CA MET A 1 8.90 -7.30 7.59
C MET A 1 7.67 -6.40 7.48
N VAL A 2 6.44 -6.93 7.50
CA VAL A 2 5.19 -6.14 7.42
C VAL A 2 5.06 -5.08 8.53
N ALA A 3 5.33 -5.45 9.80
CA ALA A 3 5.26 -4.49 10.91
C ALA A 3 6.21 -3.29 10.74
N ASN A 4 7.46 -3.54 10.33
CA ASN A 4 8.44 -2.47 10.11
C ASN A 4 8.02 -1.54 8.98
N ILE A 5 7.46 -2.07 7.89
CA ILE A 5 6.98 -1.27 6.76
C ILE A 5 5.73 -0.48 7.17
N SER A 6 4.80 -1.09 7.92
CA SER A 6 3.64 -0.39 8.49
C SER A 6 4.06 0.80 9.36
N HIS A 7 5.05 0.64 10.23
CA HIS A 7 5.58 1.76 11.02
C HIS A 7 6.18 2.86 10.13
N GLY A 8 6.85 2.50 9.03
CA GLY A 8 7.34 3.46 8.05
C GLY A 8 6.19 4.24 7.38
N ILE A 9 5.11 3.55 7.00
CA ILE A 9 3.91 4.15 6.40
C ILE A 9 3.24 5.12 7.40
N ILE A 10 3.12 4.75 8.67
CA ILE A 10 2.59 5.63 9.73
C ILE A 10 3.50 6.86 9.92
N ASN A 11 4.82 6.67 9.92
CA ASN A 11 5.78 7.78 10.04
C ASN A 11 5.76 8.73 8.84
N LEU A 12 5.34 8.26 7.66
CA LEU A 12 5.09 9.09 6.48
C LEU A 12 3.79 9.90 6.59
N GLY A 13 3.02 9.73 7.67
CA GLY A 13 1.82 10.51 7.97
C GLY A 13 0.51 9.82 7.66
N THR A 14 0.52 8.55 7.24
CA THR A 14 -0.70 7.77 7.03
C THR A 14 -1.45 7.57 8.34
N LYS A 15 -2.75 7.87 8.31
CA LYS A 15 -3.67 7.73 9.44
C LYS A 15 -4.65 6.59 9.20
N LYS A 16 -5.26 6.14 10.29
CA LYS A 16 -6.33 5.15 10.23
C LYS A 16 -7.49 5.68 9.38
N GLY A 17 -7.91 4.89 8.40
CA GLY A 17 -8.98 5.25 7.46
C GLY A 17 -8.51 6.00 6.20
N ASP A 18 -7.23 6.39 6.11
CA ASP A 18 -6.69 6.95 4.87
C ASP A 18 -6.75 5.91 3.75
N VAL A 19 -7.04 6.37 2.53
CA VAL A 19 -7.08 5.54 1.32
C VAL A 19 -5.73 5.65 0.61
N THR A 20 -4.99 4.55 0.55
CA THR A 20 -3.64 4.50 -0.02
C THR A 20 -3.64 3.70 -1.32
N LEU A 21 -3.23 4.35 -2.41
CA LEU A 21 -3.06 3.72 -3.71
C LEU A 21 -1.75 2.95 -3.80
N ILE A 22 -1.84 1.66 -4.13
CA ILE A 22 -0.72 0.81 -4.53
C ILE A 22 -0.61 0.87 -6.05
N LEU A 23 0.31 1.70 -6.52
CA LEU A 23 0.69 1.80 -7.93
C LEU A 23 1.97 1.00 -8.17
N ALA A 24 1.84 -0.26 -8.57
CA ALA A 24 3.00 -1.13 -8.78
C ALA A 24 2.73 -2.19 -9.87
N PRO A 25 3.74 -2.53 -10.69
CA PRO A 25 3.64 -3.67 -11.60
C PRO A 25 3.61 -4.99 -10.81
N ASN A 26 3.34 -6.10 -11.48
CA ASN A 26 3.38 -7.42 -10.87
C ASN A 26 4.74 -7.66 -10.19
N SER A 27 4.73 -7.77 -8.86
CA SER A 27 5.93 -7.88 -8.04
C SER A 27 5.69 -8.74 -6.81
N MET A 28 6.72 -9.47 -6.38
CA MET A 28 6.69 -10.27 -5.15
C MET A 28 6.50 -9.42 -3.89
N HIS A 29 6.77 -8.10 -3.97
CA HIS A 29 6.57 -7.17 -2.87
C HIS A 29 5.11 -6.71 -2.71
N TYR A 30 4.26 -6.99 -3.69
CA TYR A 30 2.87 -6.54 -3.70
C TYR A 30 2.08 -7.01 -2.46
N PRO A 31 2.14 -8.30 -2.05
CA PRO A 31 1.43 -8.74 -0.85
C PRO A 31 1.99 -8.08 0.41
N ILE A 32 3.29 -7.80 0.44
CA ILE A 32 3.96 -7.21 1.60
C ILE A 32 3.47 -5.77 1.83
N ILE A 33 3.43 -4.95 0.77
CA ILE A 33 2.96 -3.57 0.90
C ILE A 33 1.46 -3.52 1.16
N PHE A 34 0.67 -4.39 0.52
CA PHE A 34 -0.77 -4.50 0.75
C PHE A 34 -1.09 -4.80 2.21
N LEU A 35 -0.44 -5.82 2.79
CA LEU A 35 -0.60 -6.17 4.21
C LEU A 35 -0.06 -5.09 5.15
N SER A 36 0.99 -4.35 4.74
CA SER A 36 1.55 -3.27 5.56
C SER A 36 0.61 -2.07 5.65
N ILE A 37 -0.10 -1.73 4.57
CA ILE A 37 -1.13 -0.68 4.55
C ILE A 37 -2.30 -1.07 5.48
N ILE A 38 -2.77 -2.33 5.39
CA ILE A 38 -3.84 -2.82 6.28
C ILE A 38 -3.38 -2.81 7.74
N ALA A 39 -2.15 -3.25 8.02
CA ALA A 39 -1.58 -3.22 9.36
C ALA A 39 -1.41 -1.80 9.91
N ALA A 40 -1.23 -0.80 9.04
CA ALA A 40 -1.20 0.61 9.43
C ALA A 40 -2.60 1.18 9.73
N GLY A 41 -3.67 0.41 9.51
CA GLY A 41 -5.06 0.84 9.68
C GLY A 41 -5.61 1.67 8.52
N ALA A 42 -4.88 1.72 7.39
CA ALA A 42 -5.31 2.37 6.17
C ALA A 42 -6.04 1.39 5.23
N ILE A 43 -6.72 1.94 4.23
CA ILE A 43 -7.47 1.21 3.21
C ILE A 43 -6.59 1.11 1.97
N ALA A 44 -6.28 -0.12 1.55
CA ALA A 44 -5.52 -0.34 0.33
C ALA A 44 -6.41 -0.25 -0.91
N THR A 45 -6.05 0.60 -1.86
CA THR A 45 -6.60 0.64 -3.22
C THR A 45 -5.53 0.22 -4.20
N THR A 46 -5.89 -0.55 -5.22
CA THR A 46 -4.94 -1.17 -6.14
C THR A 46 -5.09 -0.58 -7.55
N PHE A 47 -3.96 -0.33 -8.22
CA PHE A 47 -3.96 0.01 -9.65
C PHE A 47 -2.80 -0.70 -10.36
N ASN A 48 -3.10 -1.30 -11.51
CA ASN A 48 -2.09 -1.90 -12.37
C ASN A 48 -1.53 -0.83 -13.32
N PRO A 49 -0.23 -0.48 -13.23
CA PRO A 49 0.37 0.58 -14.05
C PRO A 49 0.40 0.28 -15.56
N VAL A 50 0.08 -0.96 -15.97
CA VAL A 50 -0.04 -1.33 -17.40
C VAL A 50 -1.36 -0.84 -18.01
N TYR A 51 -2.34 -0.46 -17.19
CA TYR A 51 -3.61 0.05 -17.70
C TYR A 51 -3.41 1.42 -18.35
N THR A 52 -3.83 1.55 -19.61
CA THR A 52 -3.78 2.79 -20.38
C THR A 52 -5.14 3.49 -20.35
N VAL A 53 -5.14 4.81 -20.49
CA VAL A 53 -6.37 5.56 -20.75
C VAL A 53 -6.85 5.29 -22.18
N SER A 54 -8.13 4.97 -22.34
CA SER A 54 -8.80 4.82 -23.64
C SER A 54 -9.25 6.17 -24.17
#